data_AF-A0A7Y5NPB9-F1
#
_entry.id   AF-A0A7Y5NPB9-F1
#
_cell.length_a   1.000
_cell.length_b   1.000
_cell.length_c   1.000
_cell.angle_alpha   90.00
_cell.angle_beta   90.00
_cell.angle_gamma   90.00
#
_symmetry.space_group_name_H-M   'P 1'
#
loop_
_entity.id
_entity.type
_entity.pdbx_description
1 polymer ?
#
loop_
_entity_poly.entity_id
_entity_poly.type
_entity_poly.pdbx_seq_one_letter_code
_entity_poly.pdbx_strand_id
1 'polypeptide(L)'
;MGMFDHYEPHPPLACPNCGTVLAGFQGKDGENALVVWRQGAAAPTDHPVDAEWRLAPEVLERLRLPERFEFYTTCERCQCWAVFTGFCTKGLWTESVLGNHLRSGETIPARSVAQNWRQCSRCIEAWQHPDSIVRAGCPHCHALTRLEPG
;
A
#
# COMPACT_ATOMS: atom_id res chain seq x y z
N MET A 1 17.94 -1.01 -17.61
CA MET A 1 17.01 -0.23 -16.76
C MET A 1 15.70 -0.98 -16.72
N GLY A 2 15.12 -1.18 -15.54
CA GLY A 2 13.78 -1.76 -15.42
C GLY A 2 12.74 -0.67 -15.59
N MET A 3 11.60 -1.02 -16.16
CA MET A 3 10.42 -0.15 -16.23
C MET A 3 9.60 -0.40 -14.96
N PHE A 4 9.32 0.64 -14.19
CA PHE A 4 8.56 0.59 -12.93
C PHE A 4 7.63 1.79 -12.86
N ASP A 5 6.49 1.63 -12.21
CA ASP A 5 5.64 2.77 -11.85
C ASP A 5 6.07 3.33 -10.48
N HIS A 6 5.70 4.59 -10.22
CA HIS A 6 5.90 5.27 -8.95
C HIS A 6 4.61 5.31 -8.14
N TYR A 7 4.74 5.25 -6.81
CA TYR A 7 3.59 5.16 -5.91
C TYR A 7 3.66 6.22 -4.79
N GLU A 8 2.55 6.93 -4.57
CA GLU A 8 2.42 7.97 -3.56
C GLU A 8 1.30 7.58 -2.57
N PRO A 9 1.63 6.90 -1.46
CA PRO A 9 0.65 6.55 -0.45
C PRO A 9 0.12 7.79 0.27
N HIS A 10 -1.14 7.75 0.65
CA HIS A 10 -1.82 8.81 1.40
C HIS A 10 -2.76 8.20 2.46
N PRO A 11 -2.46 8.34 3.76
CA PRO A 11 -1.38 9.13 4.35
C PRO A 11 0.04 8.56 4.05
N PRO A 12 1.10 9.37 4.24
CA PRO A 12 2.48 8.89 4.10
C PRO A 12 2.79 7.72 5.03
N LEU A 13 3.55 6.74 4.53
CA LEU A 13 3.91 5.53 5.27
C LEU A 13 5.21 5.74 6.05
N ALA A 14 5.28 5.19 7.26
CA ALA A 14 6.46 5.25 8.10
C ALA A 14 7.33 3.99 7.96
N CYS A 15 8.64 4.15 8.12
CA CYS A 15 9.60 3.05 8.17
C CYS A 15 9.30 2.17 9.39
N PRO A 16 9.11 0.85 9.22
CA PRO A 16 8.81 -0.04 10.35
C PRO A 16 9.97 -0.15 11.36
N ASN A 17 11.20 0.17 10.94
CA ASN A 17 12.38 0.08 11.79
C ASN A 17 12.68 1.37 12.57
N CYS A 18 12.54 2.55 11.95
CA CYS A 18 12.96 3.82 12.56
C CYS A 18 11.89 4.93 12.58
N GLY A 19 10.68 4.65 12.10
CA GLY A 19 9.56 5.59 12.09
C GLY A 19 9.67 6.77 11.11
N THR A 20 10.76 6.87 10.35
CA THR A 20 10.94 7.96 9.37
C THR A 20 9.94 7.81 8.22
N VAL A 21 9.37 8.92 7.73
CA VAL A 21 8.47 8.92 6.57
C VAL A 21 9.22 8.40 5.35
N LEU A 22 8.61 7.44 4.66
CA LEU A 22 9.14 6.81 3.47
C LEU A 22 8.70 7.56 2.20
N ALA A 23 9.55 7.56 1.19
CA ALA A 23 9.31 8.15 -0.13
C ALA A 23 9.92 7.28 -1.22
N GLY A 24 9.79 7.71 -2.49
CA GLY A 24 10.44 7.05 -3.63
C GLY A 24 9.94 5.63 -3.89
N PHE A 25 8.67 5.34 -3.61
CA PHE A 25 8.12 4.00 -3.82
C PHE A 25 8.05 3.65 -5.30
N GLN A 26 8.37 2.39 -5.59
CA GLN A 26 8.36 1.79 -6.92
C GLN A 26 7.66 0.44 -6.88
N GLY A 27 7.12 0.02 -8.01
CA GLY A 27 6.42 -1.26 -8.13
C GLY A 27 6.26 -1.67 -9.60
N LYS A 28 5.90 -2.94 -9.79
CA LYS A 28 5.81 -3.56 -11.14
C LYS A 28 4.44 -4.12 -11.50
N ASP A 29 3.50 -4.05 -10.57
CA ASP A 29 2.17 -4.63 -10.72
C ASP A 29 1.18 -3.69 -11.45
N GLY A 30 1.62 -2.48 -11.78
CA GLY A 30 0.91 -1.62 -12.73
C GLY A 30 1.20 -1.99 -14.18
N GLU A 31 0.82 -1.09 -15.09
CA GLU A 31 1.09 -1.24 -16.52
C GLU A 31 2.58 -1.03 -16.86
N ASN A 32 3.40 -0.68 -15.85
CA ASN A 32 4.82 -0.37 -16.01
C ASN A 32 5.01 0.73 -17.05
N ALA A 33 4.22 1.78 -16.98
CA ALA A 33 4.21 2.86 -17.96
C ALA A 33 5.02 4.08 -17.49
N LEU A 34 5.84 3.94 -16.44
CA LEU A 34 6.58 5.05 -15.80
C LEU A 34 5.64 6.14 -15.28
N VAL A 35 4.43 5.75 -14.85
CA VAL A 35 3.41 6.68 -14.35
C VAL A 35 3.48 6.82 -12.83
N VAL A 36 2.85 7.87 -12.29
CA VAL A 36 2.72 8.10 -10.85
C VAL A 36 1.30 7.76 -10.42
N TRP A 37 1.18 6.76 -9.55
CA TRP A 37 -0.06 6.39 -8.87
C TRP A 37 -0.13 7.07 -7.51
N ARG A 38 -1.29 7.66 -7.17
CA ARG A 38 -1.54 8.25 -5.85
C ARG A 38 -2.71 7.56 -5.17
N GLN A 39 -2.56 7.24 -3.88
CA GLN A 39 -3.66 6.70 -3.10
C GLN A 39 -4.81 7.72 -3.03
N GLY A 40 -6.04 7.24 -3.25
CA GLY A 40 -7.21 8.10 -3.43
C GLY A 40 -7.46 8.54 -4.89
N ALA A 41 -6.64 8.10 -5.85
CA ALA A 41 -6.91 8.25 -7.28
C ALA A 41 -7.17 6.90 -7.95
N ALA A 42 -8.03 6.88 -8.98
CA ALA A 42 -8.36 5.67 -9.75
C ALA A 42 -7.51 5.52 -11.02
N ALA A 43 -6.94 6.62 -11.50
CA ALA A 43 -6.02 6.67 -12.63
C ALA A 43 -4.69 7.30 -12.15
N PRO A 44 -3.59 7.15 -12.90
CA PRO A 44 -2.34 7.82 -12.57
C PRO A 44 -2.50 9.34 -12.56
N THR A 45 -1.83 10.01 -11.65
CA THR A 45 -1.90 11.47 -11.47
C THR A 45 -0.84 12.21 -12.27
N ASP A 46 0.23 11.52 -12.67
CA ASP A 46 1.29 12.11 -13.48
C ASP A 46 1.99 11.05 -14.36
N HIS A 47 2.73 11.53 -15.35
CA HIS A 47 3.58 10.74 -16.24
C HIS A 47 4.87 11.54 -16.50
N PRO A 48 5.86 11.47 -15.59
CA PRO A 48 7.04 12.32 -15.57
C PRO A 48 8.10 11.85 -16.58
N VAL A 49 7.69 11.75 -17.85
CA VAL A 49 8.57 11.46 -18.99
C VAL A 49 8.53 12.63 -19.98
N ASP A 50 9.52 12.69 -20.86
CA ASP A 50 9.57 13.73 -21.89
C ASP A 50 8.34 13.66 -22.82
N ALA A 51 7.98 14.81 -23.41
CA ALA A 51 6.75 14.96 -24.18
C ALA A 51 6.60 13.95 -25.33
N GLU A 52 7.71 13.53 -25.95
CA GLU A 52 7.71 12.52 -27.02
C GLU A 52 7.34 11.11 -26.55
N TRP A 53 7.53 10.81 -25.26
CA TRP A 53 7.24 9.51 -24.63
C TRP A 53 5.95 9.53 -23.80
N ARG A 54 5.35 10.71 -23.63
CA ARG A 54 4.16 10.88 -22.80
C ARG A 54 2.95 10.24 -23.46
N LEU A 55 2.32 9.29 -22.76
CA LEU A 55 1.02 8.74 -23.15
C LEU A 55 -0.02 9.86 -23.27
N ALA A 56 -0.93 9.70 -24.24
CA ALA A 56 -2.06 10.62 -24.38
C ALA A 56 -2.95 10.59 -23.11
N PRO A 57 -3.57 11.71 -22.72
CA PRO A 57 -4.40 11.79 -21.51
C PRO A 57 -5.47 10.71 -21.43
N GLU A 58 -6.13 10.40 -22.56
CA GLU A 58 -7.18 9.39 -22.64
C GLU A 58 -6.65 7.98 -22.43
N VAL A 59 -5.36 7.74 -22.67
CA VAL A 59 -4.71 6.47 -22.30
C VAL A 59 -4.47 6.43 -20.79
N LEU A 60 -3.91 7.49 -20.21
CA LEU A 60 -3.67 7.58 -18.75
C LEU A 60 -4.95 7.38 -17.95
N GLU A 61 -6.04 8.02 -18.35
CA GLU A 61 -7.36 7.92 -17.70
C GLU A 61 -7.96 6.51 -17.71
N ARG A 62 -7.49 5.62 -18.60
CA ARG A 62 -7.96 4.23 -18.71
C ARG A 62 -7.10 3.25 -17.92
N LEU A 63 -5.87 3.61 -17.55
CA LEU A 63 -4.99 2.72 -16.78
C LEU A 63 -5.61 2.46 -15.40
N ARG A 64 -5.56 1.22 -14.93
CA ARG A 64 -6.05 0.83 -13.60
C ARG A 64 -5.02 -0.01 -12.88
N LEU A 65 -4.92 0.19 -11.58
CA LEU A 65 -4.21 -0.74 -10.70
C LEU A 65 -5.05 -2.02 -10.50
N PRO A 66 -4.42 -3.19 -10.32
CA PRO A 66 -5.13 -4.39 -9.92
C PRO A 66 -5.73 -4.24 -8.50
N GLU A 67 -6.61 -5.16 -8.11
CA GLU A 67 -7.25 -5.16 -6.78
C GLU A 67 -6.22 -5.15 -5.64
N ARG A 68 -5.09 -5.83 -5.84
CA ARG A 68 -3.94 -5.86 -4.93
C ARG A 68 -2.66 -5.71 -5.74
N PHE A 69 -1.75 -4.88 -5.27
CA PHE A 69 -0.45 -4.65 -5.91
C PHE A 69 0.64 -4.45 -4.86
N GLU A 70 1.86 -4.83 -5.20
CA GLU A 70 3.04 -4.62 -4.40
C GLU A 70 3.77 -3.35 -4.84
N PHE A 71 4.23 -2.60 -3.85
CA PHE A 71 5.16 -1.51 -4.05
C PHE A 71 6.13 -1.46 -2.87
N TYR A 72 7.33 -0.96 -3.10
CA TYR A 72 8.43 -1.02 -2.15
C TYR A 72 9.31 0.21 -2.21
N THR A 73 10.09 0.41 -1.16
CA THR A 73 11.15 1.42 -1.12
C THR A 73 12.23 1.02 -0.10
N THR A 74 13.36 1.73 -0.14
CA THR A 74 14.41 1.64 0.87
C THR A 74 14.35 2.89 1.74
N CYS A 75 14.31 2.71 3.07
CA CYS A 75 14.42 3.83 4.00
C CYS A 75 15.78 4.52 3.88
N GLU A 76 15.83 5.79 3.50
CA GLU A 76 17.09 6.53 3.35
C GLU A 76 17.89 6.63 4.66
N ARG A 77 17.21 6.64 5.81
CA ARG A 77 17.86 6.79 7.12
C ARG A 77 18.51 5.52 7.64
N CYS A 78 17.79 4.39 7.61
CA CYS A 78 18.28 3.14 8.22
C CYS A 78 18.48 2.01 7.20
N GLN A 79 18.32 2.29 5.91
CA GLN A 79 18.52 1.35 4.79
C GLN A 79 17.64 0.10 4.87
N CYS A 80 16.58 0.15 5.69
CA CYS A 80 15.59 -0.92 5.79
C CYS A 80 14.78 -1.00 4.50
N TRP A 81 14.76 -2.18 3.88
CA TRP A 81 13.87 -2.51 2.78
C TRP A 81 12.44 -2.67 3.29
N ALA A 82 11.50 -1.90 2.74
CA ALA A 82 10.11 -1.93 3.13
C ALA A 82 9.24 -2.28 1.92
N VAL A 83 8.43 -3.33 2.08
CA VAL A 83 7.46 -3.79 1.08
C VAL A 83 6.06 -3.54 1.62
N PHE A 84 5.17 -3.05 0.77
CA PHE A 84 3.78 -2.81 1.08
C PHE A 84 2.88 -3.42 0.02
N THR A 85 1.67 -3.76 0.43
CA THR A 85 0.58 -4.13 -0.46
C THR A 85 -0.46 -3.03 -0.49
N GLY A 86 -0.74 -2.50 -1.67
CA GLY A 86 -1.85 -1.60 -1.93
C GLY A 86 -3.13 -2.37 -2.22
N PHE A 87 -4.26 -1.82 -1.83
CA PHE A 87 -5.59 -2.39 -2.07
C PHE A 87 -6.46 -1.40 -2.82
N CYS A 88 -7.11 -1.88 -3.87
CA CYS A 88 -8.05 -1.11 -4.68
C CYS A 88 -9.50 -1.55 -4.42
N THR A 89 -10.39 -0.58 -4.24
CA THR A 89 -11.83 -0.80 -4.20
C THR A 89 -12.47 -0.09 -5.40
N LYS A 90 -13.11 -0.82 -6.30
CA LYS A 90 -13.69 -0.28 -7.54
C LYS A 90 -12.68 0.54 -8.37
N GLY A 91 -11.43 0.06 -8.44
CA GLY A 91 -10.32 0.71 -9.16
C GLY A 91 -9.68 1.91 -8.44
N LEU A 92 -10.20 2.31 -7.28
CA LEU A 92 -9.60 3.35 -6.44
C LEU A 92 -8.61 2.72 -5.45
N TRP A 93 -7.35 3.14 -5.44
CA TRP A 93 -6.41 2.73 -4.39
C TRP A 93 -6.85 3.32 -3.04
N THR A 94 -7.32 2.48 -2.11
CA THR A 94 -7.89 2.93 -0.83
C THR A 94 -6.99 2.71 0.37
N GLU A 95 -6.16 1.66 0.37
CA GLU A 95 -5.36 1.29 1.54
C GLU A 95 -3.96 0.78 1.17
N SER A 96 -3.04 0.86 2.12
CA SER A 96 -1.68 0.32 2.03
C SER A 96 -1.31 -0.38 3.33
N VAL A 97 -0.83 -1.62 3.23
CA VAL A 97 -0.50 -2.46 4.39
C VAL A 97 0.93 -2.95 4.28
N LEU A 98 1.69 -2.88 5.37
CA LEU A 98 3.05 -3.39 5.45
C LEU A 98 3.09 -4.91 5.19
N GLY A 99 4.04 -5.34 4.35
CA GLY A 99 4.26 -6.72 3.93
C GLY A 99 3.71 -7.02 2.53
N ASN A 100 4.12 -8.17 1.97
CA ASN A 100 3.56 -8.72 0.74
C ASN A 100 2.35 -9.59 1.08
N HIS A 101 1.17 -9.16 0.61
CA HIS A 101 -0.13 -9.78 0.83
C HIS A 101 -0.80 -10.16 -0.50
N LEU A 102 -0.05 -10.20 -1.61
CA LEU A 102 -0.60 -10.54 -2.93
C LEU A 102 -1.18 -11.96 -2.97
N ARG A 103 -0.53 -12.89 -2.27
CA ARG A 103 -0.95 -14.30 -2.15
C ARG A 103 -1.55 -14.64 -0.80
N SER A 104 -1.71 -13.63 0.07
CA SER A 104 -2.37 -13.87 1.35
C SER A 104 -3.80 -14.34 1.07
N GLY A 105 -4.20 -15.42 1.77
CA GLY A 105 -5.51 -16.02 1.63
C GLY A 105 -6.61 -15.11 2.19
N GLU A 106 -7.59 -15.71 2.87
CA GLU A 106 -8.65 -14.95 3.51
C GLU A 106 -8.07 -14.00 4.57
N THR A 107 -8.58 -12.76 4.59
CA THR A 107 -8.24 -11.80 5.64
C THR A 107 -8.83 -12.28 6.95
N ILE A 108 -8.02 -12.35 8.01
CA ILE A 108 -8.51 -12.82 9.30
C ILE A 108 -9.17 -11.68 10.09
N PRO A 109 -10.21 -11.95 10.90
CA PRO A 109 -10.81 -10.93 11.75
C PRO A 109 -9.81 -10.36 12.77
N ALA A 110 -9.94 -9.08 13.07
CA ALA A 110 -9.34 -8.44 14.23
C ALA A 110 -10.42 -7.67 14.99
N ARG A 111 -10.33 -7.67 16.32
CA ARG A 111 -11.26 -6.95 17.20
C ARG A 111 -10.61 -5.67 17.74
N SER A 112 -11.38 -4.60 17.86
CA SER A 112 -10.99 -3.46 18.69
C SER A 112 -11.14 -3.87 20.16
N VAL A 113 -10.06 -3.76 20.94
CA VAL A 113 -10.05 -4.09 22.38
C VAL A 113 -10.01 -2.85 23.26
N ALA A 114 -9.58 -1.72 22.70
CA ALA A 114 -9.64 -0.38 23.28
C ALA A 114 -9.45 0.63 22.13
N GLN A 115 -9.61 1.93 22.41
CA GLN A 115 -9.37 2.98 21.41
C GLN A 115 -7.96 2.87 20.83
N ASN A 116 -7.85 2.78 19.50
CA ASN A 116 -6.61 2.56 18.76
C ASN A 116 -5.84 1.28 19.14
N TRP A 117 -6.51 0.28 19.73
CA TRP A 117 -5.91 -1.03 20.01
C TRP A 117 -6.71 -2.12 19.32
N ARG A 118 -6.03 -2.87 18.46
CA ARG A 118 -6.62 -4.01 17.74
C ARG A 118 -5.95 -5.30 18.17
N GLN A 119 -6.70 -6.40 18.15
CA GLN A 119 -6.20 -7.74 18.46
C GLN A 119 -6.45 -8.72 17.32
N CYS A 120 -5.42 -9.49 16.97
CA CYS A 120 -5.46 -10.51 15.93
C CYS A 120 -6.23 -11.75 16.42
N SER A 121 -7.25 -12.20 15.68
CA SER A 121 -8.01 -13.41 16.02
C SER A 121 -7.19 -14.70 15.93
N ARG A 122 -6.11 -14.73 15.13
CA ARG A 122 -5.25 -15.91 14.94
C ARG A 122 -4.26 -16.13 16.08
N CYS A 123 -3.52 -15.09 16.45
CA CYS A 123 -2.39 -15.22 17.40
C CYS A 123 -2.58 -14.43 18.69
N ILE A 124 -3.77 -13.84 18.90
CA ILE A 124 -4.16 -13.06 20.09
C ILE A 124 -3.27 -11.86 20.43
N GLU A 125 -2.27 -11.54 19.59
CA GLU A 125 -1.46 -10.33 19.75
C GLU A 125 -2.31 -9.08 19.63
N ALA A 126 -2.11 -8.13 20.55
CA ALA A 126 -2.75 -6.83 20.55
C ALA A 126 -1.71 -5.73 20.33
N TRP A 127 -2.00 -4.79 19.42
CA TRP A 127 -1.09 -3.70 19.11
C TRP A 127 -1.84 -2.39 18.87
N GLN A 128 -1.11 -1.29 19.01
CA GLN A 128 -1.63 0.03 18.70
C GLN A 128 -1.77 0.20 17.19
N HIS A 129 -2.95 0.62 16.76
CA HIS A 129 -3.24 0.89 15.36
C HIS A 129 -4.47 1.81 15.27
N PRO A 130 -4.47 2.82 14.38
CA PRO A 130 -5.64 3.67 14.19
C PRO A 130 -6.89 2.86 13.85
N ASP A 131 -8.00 3.13 14.56
CA ASP A 131 -9.30 2.47 14.32
C ASP A 131 -9.90 2.84 12.96
N SER A 132 -9.45 3.95 12.36
CA SER A 132 -9.85 4.39 11.02
C SER A 132 -9.29 3.51 9.89
N ILE A 133 -8.34 2.61 10.19
CA ILE A 133 -7.72 1.74 9.19
C ILE A 133 -8.27 0.32 9.32
N VAL A 134 -9.01 -0.09 8.29
CA VAL A 134 -9.71 -1.37 8.24
C VAL A 134 -8.71 -2.53 8.15
N ARG A 135 -7.73 -2.48 7.24
CA ARG A 135 -6.76 -3.56 7.05
C ARG A 135 -5.41 -3.29 7.71
N ALA A 136 -4.84 -4.30 8.36
CA ALA A 136 -3.46 -4.23 8.85
C ALA A 136 -2.81 -5.62 8.91
N GLY A 137 -1.51 -5.67 8.69
CA GLY A 137 -0.71 -6.87 9.00
C GLY A 137 -0.52 -6.99 10.51
N CYS A 138 -0.76 -8.18 11.06
CA CYS A 138 -0.40 -8.45 12.45
C CYS A 138 1.13 -8.38 12.62
N PRO A 139 1.66 -7.61 13.59
CA PRO A 139 3.11 -7.48 13.77
C PRO A 139 3.78 -8.78 14.21
N HIS A 140 3.02 -9.70 14.82
CA HIS A 140 3.55 -10.97 15.32
C HIS A 140 3.47 -12.11 14.29
N CYS A 141 2.28 -12.39 13.73
CA CYS A 141 2.09 -13.52 12.82
C CYS A 141 2.03 -13.13 11.33
N HIS A 142 2.17 -11.85 11.02
CA HIS A 142 2.15 -11.27 9.67
C HIS A 142 0.87 -11.54 8.85
N ALA A 143 -0.17 -12.12 9.47
CA ALA A 143 -1.44 -12.31 8.80
C ALA A 143 -2.09 -10.96 8.47
N LEU A 144 -2.65 -10.84 7.26
CA LEU A 144 -3.52 -9.73 6.89
C LEU A 144 -4.80 -9.81 7.72
N THR A 145 -5.08 -8.78 8.50
CA THR A 145 -6.25 -8.70 9.37
C THR A 145 -7.21 -7.61 8.93
N ARG A 146 -8.50 -7.78 9.21
CA ARG A 146 -9.56 -6.78 9.00
C ARG A 146 -10.21 -6.44 10.33
N LEU A 147 -10.29 -5.16 10.66
CA LEU A 147 -10.98 -4.71 11.86
C LEU A 147 -12.49 -4.90 11.66
N GLU A 148 -13.12 -5.66 12.55
CA GLU A 148 -14.58 -5.82 12.57
C GLU A 148 -15.23 -4.58 13.20
N PRO A 149 -16.38 -4.11 12.66
CA PRO A 149 -17.17 -3.09 13.32
C PRO A 149 -17.68 -3.62 14.67
N GLY A 150 -17.45 -2.83 15.73
CA GLY A 150 -17.92 -3.13 17.09
C GLY A 150 -19.41 -2.87 17.29
#